data_AF-B5THI0-F1
#
_entry.id   AF-B5THI0-F1
#
_cell.length_a   1.000
_cell.length_b   1.000
_cell.length_c   1.000
_cell.angle_alpha   90.00
_cell.angle_beta   90.00
_cell.angle_gamma   90.00
#
_symmetry.space_group_name_H-M   'P 1'
#
loop_
_entity.id
_entity.type
_entity.pdbx_description
1 polymer ?
#
loop_
_entity_poly.entity_id
_entity_poly.type
_entity_poly.pdbx_seq_one_letter_code
_entity_poly.pdbx_strand_id
1 'polypeptide(L)'
;RLDGPLPQPRLQFNYLGQTDQLFTAARDWKQAAEPSGDGRNANQLREHLLDINAYVTGNRLHVAWEFSRACHDTATILRVAQAYIAALETLVAGHAVPSASTRPATALPQAPAPASVSPDEIADVYPLTPTQQGMLFHSLYEPASDAYFSSLNFRIDGALDVERFR
;
A
#
# COMPACT_ATOMS: atom_id res chain seq x y z
N ARG A 1 -2.87 -14.15 25.24
CA ARG A 1 -1.39 -14.10 25.22
C ARG A 1 -0.94 -15.23 24.30
N LEU A 2 -0.48 -14.90 23.10
CA LEU A 2 -0.07 -15.89 22.08
C LEU A 2 1.42 -16.19 22.31
N ASP A 3 1.70 -17.05 23.29
CA ASP A 3 3.07 -17.44 23.63
C ASP A 3 3.48 -18.63 22.74
N GLY A 4 3.98 -18.33 21.53
CA GLY A 4 4.47 -19.29 20.55
C GLY A 4 5.04 -18.58 19.32
N PRO A 5 5.85 -19.26 18.47
CA PRO A 5 6.32 -18.64 17.23
C PRO A 5 5.12 -18.19 16.39
N LEU A 6 5.13 -16.94 15.96
CA LEU A 6 4.06 -16.39 15.14
C LEU A 6 3.94 -17.24 13.85
N PRO A 7 2.73 -17.68 13.48
CA PRO A 7 2.54 -18.41 12.24
C PRO A 7 2.98 -17.53 11.07
N GLN A 8 3.82 -18.07 10.18
CA GLN A 8 4.21 -17.32 8.99
C GLN A 8 2.97 -17.11 8.10
N PRO A 9 2.61 -15.86 7.78
CA PRO A 9 1.46 -15.59 6.94
C PRO A 9 1.73 -16.19 5.56
N ARG A 10 0.78 -16.99 5.08
CA ARG A 10 0.87 -17.64 3.76
C ARG A 10 0.44 -16.71 2.63
N LEU A 11 -0.20 -15.59 2.96
CA LEU A 11 -0.75 -14.61 2.04
C LEU A 11 -0.26 -13.22 2.43
N GLN A 12 0.17 -12.46 1.44
CA GLN A 12 0.41 -11.03 1.55
C GLN A 12 -0.64 -10.28 0.71
N PHE A 13 -1.19 -9.20 1.26
CA PHE A 13 -2.06 -8.29 0.53
C PHE A 13 -1.53 -6.87 0.72
N ASN A 14 -1.43 -6.14 -0.39
CA ASN A 14 -0.93 -4.77 -0.41
C ASN A 14 -1.78 -3.91 -1.35
N TYR A 15 -2.31 -2.80 -0.85
CA TYR A 15 -3.08 -1.83 -1.64
C TYR A 15 -2.29 -0.53 -1.78
N LEU A 16 -1.82 -0.24 -2.99
CA LEU A 16 -0.94 0.87 -3.32
C LEU A 16 -1.67 2.22 -3.48
N GLY A 17 -3.00 2.21 -3.46
CA GLY A 17 -3.81 3.41 -3.65
C GLY A 17 -4.05 3.77 -5.12
N GLN A 18 -4.43 5.03 -5.36
CA GLN A 18 -4.75 5.55 -6.70
C GLN A 18 -3.57 6.33 -7.27
N THR A 19 -3.11 5.91 -8.44
CA THR A 19 -1.89 6.42 -9.09
C THR A 19 -2.17 7.53 -10.12
N ASP A 20 -3.43 7.74 -10.52
CA ASP A 20 -3.83 8.75 -11.51
C ASP A 20 -3.35 10.17 -11.15
N GLN A 21 -3.37 10.50 -9.86
CA GLN A 21 -2.96 11.81 -9.36
C GLN A 21 -1.45 12.04 -9.45
N LEU A 22 -0.64 10.96 -9.38
CA LEU A 22 0.82 11.05 -9.40
C LEU A 22 1.34 11.53 -10.76
N PHE A 23 0.74 11.07 -11.85
CA PHE A 23 1.15 11.44 -13.22
C PHE A 23 0.47 12.72 -13.73
N THR A 24 -0.64 13.14 -13.12
CA THR A 24 -1.30 14.40 -13.50
C THR A 24 -0.46 15.63 -13.10
N ALA A 25 0.34 15.53 -12.05
CA ALA A 25 1.22 16.60 -11.58
C ALA A 25 2.48 16.81 -12.44
N ALA A 26 3.00 15.73 -13.05
CA ALA A 26 4.22 15.77 -13.86
C ALA A 26 3.86 15.93 -15.35
N ARG A 27 3.60 17.15 -15.81
CA ARG A 27 3.17 17.43 -17.20
C ARG A 27 4.10 16.87 -18.29
N ASP A 28 5.39 16.76 -17.99
CA ASP A 28 6.42 16.32 -18.94
C ASP A 28 6.75 14.82 -18.84
N TRP A 29 6.26 14.13 -17.80
CA TRP A 29 6.53 12.71 -17.56
C TRP A 29 5.25 11.89 -17.75
N LYS A 30 5.32 10.91 -18.65
CA LYS A 30 4.24 9.97 -18.91
C LYS A 30 4.69 8.55 -18.59
N GLN A 31 3.74 7.73 -18.18
CA GLN A 31 3.97 6.30 -18.03
C GLN A 31 4.40 5.70 -19.39
N ALA A 32 5.47 4.90 -19.38
CA ALA A 32 5.92 4.19 -20.57
C ALA A 32 4.92 3.09 -20.94
N ALA A 33 4.70 2.88 -22.24
CA ALA A 33 3.81 1.82 -22.73
C ALA A 33 4.45 0.43 -22.69
N GLU A 34 5.78 0.38 -22.60
CA GLU A 34 6.54 -0.86 -22.53
C GLU A 34 6.56 -1.43 -21.10
N PRO A 35 6.62 -2.76 -20.95
CA PRO A 35 6.69 -3.39 -19.64
C PRO A 35 8.04 -3.09 -18.97
N SER A 36 8.04 -2.90 -17.66
CA SER A 36 9.25 -2.74 -16.84
C SER A 36 10.12 -4.01 -16.75
N GLY A 37 9.70 -5.10 -17.39
CA GLY A 37 10.27 -6.42 -17.21
C GLY A 37 9.89 -7.05 -15.86
N ASP A 38 10.51 -8.19 -15.57
CA ASP A 38 10.27 -8.92 -14.32
C ASP A 38 10.93 -8.19 -13.14
N GLY A 39 10.11 -7.69 -12.21
CA GLY A 39 10.59 -7.01 -10.99
C GLY A 39 11.21 -7.95 -9.95
N ARG A 40 11.26 -9.26 -10.23
CA ARG A 40 11.79 -10.28 -9.31
C ARG A 40 12.70 -11.23 -10.07
N ASN A 41 13.73 -11.72 -9.38
CA ASN A 41 14.58 -12.78 -9.91
C ASN A 41 13.80 -14.11 -9.94
N ALA A 42 13.92 -14.87 -11.03
CA ALA A 42 13.25 -16.17 -11.19
C ALA A 42 13.58 -17.20 -10.08
N ASN A 43 14.76 -17.07 -9.46
CA ASN A 43 15.24 -17.93 -8.37
C ASN A 43 15.04 -17.31 -6.97
N GLN A 44 14.35 -16.17 -6.85
CA GLN A 44 14.11 -15.55 -5.55
C GLN A 44 13.21 -16.46 -4.70
N LEU A 45 13.64 -16.73 -3.46
CA LEU A 45 12.81 -17.42 -2.48
C LEU A 45 11.59 -16.56 -2.16
N ARG A 46 10.40 -17.16 -2.26
CA ARG A 46 9.14 -16.51 -1.92
C ARG A 46 8.86 -16.69 -0.44
N GLU A 47 8.62 -15.58 0.26
CA GLU A 47 8.27 -15.59 1.68
C GLU A 47 6.79 -15.97 1.92
N HIS A 48 5.92 -15.67 0.95
CA HIS A 48 4.49 -15.98 0.98
C HIS A 48 4.09 -16.89 -0.19
N LEU A 49 3.06 -17.73 0.01
CA LEU A 49 2.55 -18.61 -1.04
C LEU A 49 1.74 -17.85 -2.10
N LEU A 50 1.09 -16.75 -1.68
CA LEU A 50 0.27 -15.88 -2.51
C LEU A 50 0.53 -14.41 -2.15
N ASP A 51 0.87 -13.60 -3.14
CA ASP A 51 1.09 -12.16 -3.01
C ASP A 51 0.04 -11.43 -3.88
N ILE A 52 -0.73 -10.54 -3.27
CA ILE A 52 -1.83 -9.83 -3.91
C ILE A 52 -1.55 -8.34 -3.83
N ASN A 53 -1.28 -7.71 -4.97
CA ASN A 53 -1.04 -6.27 -5.06
C ASN A 53 -2.23 -5.60 -5.78
N ALA A 54 -2.81 -4.58 -5.18
CA ALA A 54 -3.95 -3.87 -5.72
C ALA A 54 -3.66 -2.37 -5.87
N TYR A 55 -4.13 -1.76 -6.96
CA TYR A 55 -3.99 -0.33 -7.23
C TYR A 55 -5.08 0.17 -8.16
N VAL A 56 -5.32 1.49 -8.14
CA VAL A 56 -6.27 2.14 -9.07
C VAL A 56 -5.49 2.98 -10.08
N THR A 57 -5.75 2.75 -11.36
CA THR A 57 -5.27 3.57 -12.47
C THR A 57 -6.34 3.65 -13.57
N GLY A 58 -6.43 4.77 -14.27
CA GLY A 58 -7.47 5.03 -15.26
C GLY A 58 -8.88 4.87 -14.68
N ASN A 59 -9.05 5.21 -13.39
CA ASN A 59 -10.29 5.00 -12.64
C ASN A 59 -10.80 3.53 -12.64
N ARG A 60 -9.88 2.57 -12.74
CA ARG A 60 -10.14 1.13 -12.69
C ARG A 60 -9.30 0.48 -11.60
N LEU A 61 -9.89 -0.45 -10.86
CA LEU A 61 -9.17 -1.29 -9.90
C LEU A 61 -8.43 -2.40 -10.65
N HIS A 62 -7.13 -2.50 -10.40
CA HIS A 62 -6.28 -3.58 -10.85
C HIS A 62 -5.85 -4.41 -9.64
N VAL A 63 -5.90 -5.73 -9.76
CA VAL A 63 -5.47 -6.66 -8.71
C VAL A 63 -4.58 -7.72 -9.34
N ALA A 64 -3.29 -7.66 -9.02
CA ALA A 64 -2.30 -8.63 -9.44
C ALA A 64 -2.22 -9.77 -8.43
N TRP A 65 -2.27 -11.01 -8.93
CA TRP A 65 -2.17 -12.23 -8.13
C TRP A 65 -0.90 -12.98 -8.52
N GLU A 66 0.07 -13.01 -7.61
CA GLU A 66 1.35 -13.66 -7.81
C GLU A 66 1.46 -14.91 -6.94
N PHE A 67 1.78 -16.04 -7.57
CA PHE A 67 1.84 -17.34 -6.90
C PHE A 67 2.86 -18.28 -7.54
N SER A 68 3.26 -19.31 -6.80
CA SER A 68 4.08 -20.40 -7.33
C SER A 68 3.23 -21.47 -8.01
N ARG A 69 3.50 -21.77 -9.29
CA ARG A 69 2.85 -22.89 -10.00
C ARG A 69 3.23 -24.27 -9.44
N ALA A 70 4.30 -24.36 -8.66
CA ALA A 70 4.65 -25.60 -7.95
C ALA A 70 3.70 -25.87 -6.77
N CYS A 71 3.02 -24.84 -6.25
CA CYS A 71 2.13 -24.94 -5.10
C CYS A 71 0.66 -24.79 -5.48
N HIS A 72 0.35 -23.99 -6.50
CA HIS A 72 -1.02 -23.69 -6.90
C HIS A 72 -1.24 -23.83 -8.40
N ASP A 73 -2.37 -24.44 -8.77
CA ASP A 73 -2.86 -24.41 -10.14
C ASP A 73 -3.40 -23.02 -10.48
N THR A 74 -3.07 -22.55 -11.68
CA THR A 74 -3.58 -21.31 -12.26
C THR A 74 -5.10 -21.29 -12.30
N ALA A 75 -5.75 -22.41 -12.62
CA ALA A 75 -7.22 -22.49 -12.64
C ALA A 75 -7.83 -22.22 -11.25
N THR A 76 -7.16 -22.66 -10.19
CA THR A 76 -7.60 -22.42 -8.82
C THR A 76 -7.49 -20.96 -8.45
N ILE A 77 -6.35 -20.32 -8.75
CA ILE A 77 -6.14 -18.89 -8.47
C ILE A 77 -7.11 -18.01 -9.27
N LEU A 78 -7.36 -18.34 -10.55
CA LEU A 78 -8.34 -17.61 -11.37
C LEU A 78 -9.74 -17.67 -10.78
N ARG A 79 -10.18 -18.83 -10.29
CA ARG A 79 -11.48 -18.97 -9.63
C ARG A 79 -11.58 -18.11 -8.36
N VAL A 80 -10.52 -18.05 -7.57
CA VAL A 80 -10.47 -17.19 -6.37
C VAL A 80 -10.49 -15.72 -6.76
N ALA A 81 -9.71 -15.32 -7.76
CA ALA A 81 -9.68 -13.94 -8.26
C ALA A 81 -11.05 -13.50 -8.81
N GLN A 82 -11.76 -14.37 -9.53
CA GLN A 82 -13.12 -14.11 -10.00
C GLN A 82 -14.12 -13.97 -8.84
N ALA A 83 -14.06 -14.87 -7.86
CA ALA A 83 -14.89 -14.79 -6.67
C ALA A 83 -14.62 -13.49 -5.86
N TYR A 84 -13.36 -13.06 -5.80
CA TYR A 84 -12.96 -11.81 -5.17
C TYR A 84 -13.60 -10.60 -5.86
N ILE A 85 -13.54 -10.52 -7.20
CA ILE A 85 -14.18 -9.43 -7.96
C ILE A 85 -15.71 -9.45 -7.76
N ALA A 86 -16.36 -10.61 -7.86
CA ALA A 86 -17.81 -10.72 -7.65
C ALA A 86 -18.22 -10.30 -6.22
N ALA A 87 -17.41 -10.62 -5.22
CA ALA A 87 -17.63 -10.18 -3.84
C ALA A 87 -17.50 -8.65 -3.72
N LEU A 88 -16.48 -8.04 -4.36
CA LEU A 88 -16.33 -6.59 -4.39
C LEU A 88 -17.51 -5.89 -5.09
N GLU A 89 -17.94 -6.40 -6.24
CA GLU A 89 -19.10 -5.88 -6.96
C GLU A 89 -20.37 -5.94 -6.10
N THR A 90 -20.57 -7.04 -5.38
CA THR A 90 -21.70 -7.20 -4.44
C THR A 90 -21.61 -6.19 -3.29
N LEU A 91 -20.43 -6.00 -2.71
CA LEU A 91 -20.22 -5.04 -1.62
C LEU A 91 -20.49 -3.61 -2.08
N VAL A 92 -20.00 -3.23 -3.26
CA VAL A 92 -20.22 -1.89 -3.85
C VAL A 92 -21.69 -1.68 -4.21
N ALA A 93 -22.35 -2.67 -4.79
CA ALA A 93 -23.79 -2.59 -5.12
C ALA A 93 -24.67 -2.39 -3.86
N GLY A 94 -24.31 -3.05 -2.76
CA GLY A 94 -24.97 -2.88 -1.46
C GLY A 94 -24.62 -1.57 -0.73
N HIS A 95 -23.54 -0.90 -1.14
CA HIS A 95 -23.05 0.35 -0.58
C HIS A 95 -22.98 1.43 -1.65
N ALA A 96 -24.10 1.72 -2.31
CA ALA A 96 -24.28 2.96 -3.06
C ALA A 96 -24.24 4.16 -2.09
N VAL A 97 -23.06 4.44 -1.54
CA VAL A 97 -22.79 5.65 -0.81
C VAL A 97 -22.91 6.77 -1.84
N PRO A 98 -23.66 7.86 -1.57
CA PRO A 98 -23.51 9.08 -2.35
C PRO A 98 -22.01 9.35 -2.43
N SER A 99 -21.51 9.51 -3.65
CA SER A 99 -20.09 9.81 -3.94
C SER A 99 -19.44 10.47 -2.73
N ALA A 100 -18.53 9.76 -2.06
CA ALA A 100 -17.79 10.29 -0.92
C ALA A 100 -16.83 11.43 -1.32
N SER A 101 -17.06 12.06 -2.47
CA SER A 101 -16.44 13.29 -2.96
C SER A 101 -17.13 14.56 -2.45
N THR A 102 -18.17 14.47 -1.61
CA THR A 102 -18.68 15.63 -0.86
C THR A 102 -18.83 15.31 0.63
N ARG A 103 -17.76 14.85 1.28
CA ARG A 103 -17.55 15.37 2.63
C ARG A 103 -17.12 16.83 2.39
N PRO A 104 -17.84 17.84 2.89
CA PRO A 104 -17.33 19.20 2.82
C PRO A 104 -15.90 19.15 3.32
N ALA A 105 -14.99 19.86 2.68
CA ALA A 105 -13.80 20.31 3.38
C ALA A 105 -14.30 21.25 4.49
N THR A 106 -14.92 20.71 5.54
CA THR A 106 -14.79 21.29 6.86
C THR A 106 -13.30 21.40 7.01
N ALA A 107 -12.81 22.64 6.98
CA ALA A 107 -11.47 22.97 7.41
C ALA A 107 -11.25 22.13 8.66
N LEU A 108 -10.41 21.10 8.54
CA LEU A 108 -9.96 20.38 9.71
C LEU A 108 -9.44 21.47 10.64
N PRO A 109 -9.88 21.51 11.91
CA PRO A 109 -9.21 22.34 12.89
C PRO A 109 -7.73 22.04 12.69
N GLN A 110 -6.94 23.07 12.39
CA GLN A 110 -5.49 22.93 12.22
C GLN A 110 -5.05 22.05 13.39
N ALA A 111 -4.64 20.81 13.09
CA ALA A 111 -4.21 19.92 14.14
C ALA A 111 -3.07 20.69 14.83
N PRO A 112 -3.13 20.89 16.16
CA PRO A 112 -2.06 21.61 16.83
C PRO A 112 -0.76 20.96 16.39
N ALA A 113 0.20 21.80 15.97
CA ALA A 113 1.54 21.34 15.63
C ALA A 113 1.97 20.34 16.71
N PRO A 114 2.63 19.21 16.34
CA PRO A 114 3.20 18.33 17.34
C PRO A 114 3.96 19.22 18.33
N ALA A 115 3.73 19.04 19.64
CA ALA A 115 4.16 19.99 20.69
C ALA A 115 5.67 20.30 20.71
N SER A 116 6.44 19.62 19.88
CA SER A 116 7.87 19.76 19.62
C SER A 116 8.25 20.73 18.49
N VAL A 117 7.29 21.30 17.73
CA VAL A 117 7.58 22.22 16.61
C VAL A 117 6.85 23.54 16.85
N SER A 118 7.59 24.64 16.85
CA SER A 118 7.01 25.98 16.98
C SER A 118 6.16 26.28 15.73
N PRO A 119 4.98 26.93 15.86
CA PRO A 119 4.23 27.38 14.70
C PRO A 119 5.05 28.24 13.72
N ASP A 120 6.05 28.97 14.24
CA ASP A 120 6.95 29.82 13.44
C ASP A 120 7.95 29.01 12.59
N GLU A 121 8.13 27.71 12.87
CA GLU A 121 8.99 26.79 12.11
C GLU A 121 8.21 26.07 10.99
N ILE A 122 6.90 26.28 10.89
CA ILE A 122 6.03 25.59 9.93
C ILE A 122 5.80 26.50 8.73
N ALA A 123 6.38 26.11 7.59
CA ALA A 123 6.17 26.83 6.34
C ALA A 123 4.78 26.59 5.74
N ASP A 124 4.23 25.37 5.85
CA ASP A 124 2.93 24.99 5.28
C ASP A 124 2.39 23.70 5.93
N VAL A 125 1.08 23.46 5.82
CA VAL A 125 0.40 22.26 6.34
C VAL A 125 -0.49 21.66 5.24
N TYR A 126 -0.14 20.45 4.80
CA TYR A 126 -0.88 19.73 3.76
C TYR A 126 -1.86 18.72 4.38
N PRO A 127 -3.08 18.59 3.81
CA PRO A 127 -4.04 17.59 4.27
C PRO A 127 -3.51 16.18 3.99
N LEU A 128 -3.80 15.27 4.91
CA LEU A 128 -3.50 13.85 4.72
C LEU A 128 -4.28 13.30 3.51
N THR A 129 -3.62 12.46 2.72
CA THR A 129 -4.26 11.63 1.70
C THR A 129 -5.23 10.63 2.35
N PRO A 130 -6.22 10.08 1.62
CA PRO A 130 -7.14 9.08 2.16
C PRO A 130 -6.41 7.88 2.81
N THR A 131 -5.31 7.43 2.22
CA THR A 131 -4.48 6.35 2.78
C THR A 131 -3.86 6.76 4.11
N GLN A 132 -3.26 7.94 4.19
CA GLN A 132 -2.65 8.45 5.43
C GLN A 132 -3.70 8.68 6.53
N GLN A 133 -4.93 9.09 6.18
CA GLN A 133 -6.04 9.18 7.14
C GLN A 133 -6.40 7.81 7.71
N GLY A 134 -6.46 6.77 6.87
CA GLY A 134 -6.67 5.40 7.31
C GLY A 134 -5.55 4.90 8.22
N MET A 135 -4.29 5.14 7.84
CA MET A 135 -3.12 4.81 8.67
C MET A 135 -3.21 5.47 10.04
N LEU A 136 -3.49 6.78 10.08
CA LEU A 136 -3.64 7.53 11.34
C LEU A 136 -4.77 6.95 12.21
N PHE A 137 -5.94 6.66 11.63
CA PHE A 137 -7.04 6.04 12.36
C PHE A 137 -6.62 4.72 13.01
N HIS A 138 -5.96 3.84 12.25
CA HIS A 138 -5.50 2.55 12.77
C HIS A 138 -4.43 2.72 13.86
N SER A 139 -3.46 3.61 13.68
CA SER A 139 -2.42 3.89 14.69
C SER A 139 -2.99 4.46 15.98
N LEU A 140 -4.06 5.28 15.91
CA LEU A 140 -4.73 5.81 17.10
C LEU A 140 -5.62 4.75 17.79
N TYR A 141 -6.26 3.88 17.02
CA TYR A 141 -7.15 2.84 17.53
C TYR A 141 -6.37 1.65 18.14
N GLU A 142 -5.22 1.30 17.57
CA GLU A 142 -4.32 0.24 18.05
C GLU A 142 -2.87 0.77 18.20
N PRO A 143 -2.57 1.55 19.26
CA PRO A 143 -1.26 2.21 19.41
C PRO A 143 -0.07 1.27 19.59
N ALA A 144 -0.33 0.02 19.97
CA ALA A 144 0.69 -1.01 20.14
C ALA A 144 0.92 -1.83 18.85
N SER A 145 0.29 -1.46 17.73
CA SER A 145 0.41 -2.16 16.46
C SER A 145 1.61 -1.69 15.66
N ASP A 146 2.46 -2.63 15.24
CA ASP A 146 3.60 -2.38 14.36
C ASP A 146 3.21 -2.37 12.87
N ALA A 147 1.91 -2.34 12.53
CA ALA A 147 1.39 -2.52 11.17
C ALA A 147 1.93 -1.52 10.13
N TYR A 148 2.40 -0.34 10.56
CA TYR A 148 2.96 0.69 9.69
C TYR A 148 4.45 0.93 9.91
N PHE A 149 5.12 0.08 10.69
CA PHE A 149 6.58 0.09 10.81
C PHE A 149 7.18 -0.77 9.70
N SER A 150 7.89 -0.14 8.76
CA SER A 150 8.64 -0.85 7.71
C SER A 150 10.13 -0.73 7.99
N SER A 151 10.81 -1.88 8.06
CA SER A 151 12.27 -1.96 8.15
C SER A 151 12.81 -2.56 6.87
N LEU A 152 13.76 -1.86 6.25
CA LEU A 152 14.45 -2.33 5.06
C LEU A 152 15.90 -2.63 5.45
N ASN A 153 16.31 -3.89 5.28
CA ASN A 153 17.65 -4.34 5.62
C ASN A 153 18.38 -4.71 4.33
N PHE A 154 19.56 -4.13 4.12
CA PHE A 154 20.40 -4.40 2.97
C PHE A 154 21.70 -5.05 3.40
N ARG A 155 22.15 -6.04 2.64
CA ARG A 155 23.50 -6.58 2.76
C ARG A 155 24.39 -5.91 1.71
N ILE A 156 25.47 -5.31 2.17
CA ILE A 156 26.51 -4.75 1.29
C ILE A 156 27.67 -5.73 1.29
N ASP A 157 27.91 -6.37 0.15
CA ASP A 157 29.06 -7.25 -0.05
C ASP A 157 30.24 -6.42 -0.58
N GLY A 158 31.07 -5.89 0.32
CA GLY A 158 32.23 -5.05 -0.04
C GLY A 158 32.72 -4.16 1.10
N ALA A 159 33.73 -3.33 0.84
CA ALA A 159 34.18 -2.31 1.80
C ALA A 159 33.18 -1.15 1.86
N LEU A 160 32.59 -0.92 3.04
CA LEU A 160 31.72 0.23 3.31
C LEU A 160 32.52 1.30 4.06
N ASP A 161 32.60 2.50 3.48
CA ASP A 161 33.06 3.70 4.18
C ASP A 161 31.90 4.29 4.99
N VAL A 162 31.87 4.00 6.28
CA VAL A 162 30.77 4.37 7.19
C VAL A 162 30.66 5.88 7.38
N GLU A 163 31.78 6.60 7.38
CA GLU A 163 31.78 8.06 7.58
C GLU A 163 31.21 8.80 6.37
N ARG A 164 31.32 8.23 5.17
CA ARG A 164 30.65 8.77 3.97
C ARG A 164 29.19 8.36 3.83
N PHE A 165 28.77 7.30 4.52
CA PHE A 165 27.43 6.75 4.41
C PHE A 165 26.42 7.42 5.36
N ARG A 166 26.89 7.95 6.49
CA ARG A 166 26.10 8.70 7.46
C ARG A 166 25.77 10.11 6.95
#